data_AF-A0A1H6VNF1-F1
#
_entry.id   AF-A0A1H6VNF1-F1
#
_cell.length_a   1.000
_cell.length_b   1.000
_cell.length_c   1.000
_cell.angle_alpha   90.00
_cell.angle_beta   90.00
_cell.angle_gamma   90.00
#
_symmetry.space_group_name_H-M   'P 1'
#
loop_
_entity.id
_entity.type
_entity.pdbx_description
1 polymer ?
#
loop_
_entity_poly.entity_id
_entity_poly.type
_entity_poly.pdbx_seq_one_letter_code
_entity_poly.pdbx_strand_id
1 'polypeptide(L)' 'MENLLPANKNIGTKHITNGCYRLHPVEWSIGESVGLLIKYALDKKVIPRTVREKQGLLTDFQGFIRKQGIETEWPK' A
#
# COMPACT_ATOMS: atom_id res chain seq x y z
N MET A 1 -12.96 10.36 11.32
CA MET A 1 -13.35 9.57 10.12
C MET A 1 -12.40 8.40 10.06
N GLU A 2 -12.87 7.19 10.39
CA GLU A 2 -12.01 6.01 10.61
C GLU A 2 -12.20 4.92 9.54
N ASN A 3 -13.17 5.09 8.64
CA ASN A 3 -13.55 4.16 7.58
C ASN A 3 -13.23 4.69 6.17
N LEU A 4 -12.40 5.74 6.06
CA LEU A 4 -11.90 6.26 4.80
C LEU A 4 -10.41 5.93 4.70
N LEU A 5 -10.03 5.24 3.63
CA LEU A 5 -8.65 4.81 3.42
C LEU A 5 -8.06 5.51 2.20
N PRO A 6 -6.83 6.05 2.32
CA PRO A 6 -6.18 6.69 1.20
C PRO A 6 -5.77 5.63 0.16
N ALA A 7 -6.34 5.73 -1.03
CA ALA A 7 -5.91 5.00 -2.21
C ALA A 7 -5.69 6.03 -3.32
N ASN A 8 -4.45 6.45 -3.54
CA ASN A 8 -4.17 7.48 -4.54
C ASN A 8 -2.84 7.28 -5.26
N LYS A 9 -2.80 7.74 -6.50
CA LYS A 9 -1.59 7.88 -7.29
C LYS A 9 -1.40 9.37 -7.61
N ASN A 10 -0.53 10.05 -6.86
CA ASN A 10 -0.22 11.48 -7.08
C ASN A 10 1.09 11.70 -7.86
N ILE A 11 1.46 10.80 -8.77
CA ILE A 11 2.65 11.03 -9.60
C ILE A 11 2.27 11.99 -10.74
N GLY A 12 2.77 13.22 -10.67
CA GLY A 12 2.74 14.15 -11.80
C GLY A 12 3.81 13.78 -12.82
N THR A 13 3.41 13.48 -14.05
CA THR A 13 4.33 13.09 -15.14
C THR A 13 4.16 13.99 -16.35
N LYS A 14 5.24 14.22 -17.11
CA LYS A 14 5.13 14.78 -18.46
C LYS A 14 4.58 13.72 -19.42
N HIS A 15 4.10 14.12 -20.60
CA HIS A 15 3.54 13.19 -21.60
C HIS A 15 4.49 12.02 -21.93
N ILE A 16 5.78 12.32 -22.11
CA ILE A 16 6.82 11.32 -22.40
C ILE A 16 7.04 10.37 -21.21
N THR A 17 7.14 10.90 -19.98
CA THR A 17 7.45 10.06 -18.82
C THR A 17 6.23 9.31 -18.28
N ASN A 18 5.02 9.68 -18.66
CA ASN A 18 3.78 9.00 -18.26
C ASN A 18 3.82 7.50 -18.61
N GLY A 19 4.29 7.13 -19.80
CA GLY A 19 4.41 5.72 -20.22
C GLY A 19 5.29 4.87 -19.31
N CYS A 20 6.34 5.46 -18.72
CA CYS A 20 7.27 4.75 -17.83
C CYS A 20 6.68 4.49 -16.44
N TYR A 21 5.72 5.30 -16.00
CA TYR A 21 5.13 5.21 -14.66
C TYR A 21 3.75 4.53 -14.65
N ARG A 22 3.15 4.22 -15.81
CA ARG A 22 1.84 3.54 -15.93
C ARG A 22 1.98 2.05 -16.18
N LEU A 23 2.72 1.38 -15.29
CA LEU A 23 2.82 -0.08 -15.27
C LEU A 23 1.71 -0.67 -14.43
N HIS A 24 1.00 -1.67 -14.96
CA HIS A 24 -0.11 -2.35 -14.29
C HIS A 24 0.21 -2.80 -12.86
N PRO A 25 1.39 -3.41 -12.56
CA PRO A 25 1.74 -3.81 -11.20
C PRO A 25 1.79 -2.64 -10.20
N VAL A 26 2.22 -1.46 -10.64
CA VAL A 26 2.34 -0.27 -9.80
C VAL A 26 0.98 0.42 -9.61
N GLU A 27 0.11 0.36 -10.62
CA GLU A 27 -1.22 0.97 -10.54
C GLU A 27 -2.19 0.16 -9.68
N TRP A 28 -2.13 -1.16 -9.81
CA TRP A 28 -3.03 -2.05 -9.09
C TRP A 28 -2.60 -2.27 -7.63
N SER A 29 -1.31 -2.16 -7.33
CA SER A 29 -0.78 -2.36 -5.97
C SER A 29 -1.35 -1.39 -4.95
N ILE A 30 -1.81 -0.20 -5.35
CA ILE A 30 -2.45 0.78 -4.47
C ILE A 30 -3.75 0.20 -3.91
N GLY A 31 -4.63 -0.29 -4.79
CA GLY A 31 -5.91 -0.88 -4.40
C GLY A 31 -5.71 -2.17 -3.62
N GLU A 32 -4.79 -3.02 -4.08
CA GLU A 32 -4.44 -4.27 -3.41
C GLU A 32 -3.87 -4.02 -2.00
N SER A 33 -2.95 -3.07 -1.85
CA SER A 33 -2.38 -2.69 -0.55
C SER A 33 -3.45 -2.20 0.42
N VAL A 34 -4.42 -1.41 -0.05
CA VAL A 34 -5.53 -0.93 0.78
C VAL A 34 -6.46 -2.08 1.17
N GLY A 35 -6.79 -2.98 0.25
CA GLY A 35 -7.56 -4.19 0.55
C GLY A 35 -6.87 -5.06 1.60
N LEU A 36 -5.56 -5.28 1.45
CA LEU A 36 -4.74 -6.01 2.41
C LEU A 36 -4.65 -5.31 3.76
N LEU A 37 -4.60 -3.97 3.79
CA LEU A 37 -4.63 -3.19 5.02
C LEU A 37 -5.93 -3.39 5.79
N ILE A 38 -7.07 -3.40 5.08
CA ILE A 38 -8.38 -3.68 5.70
C ILE A 38 -8.37 -5.07 6.34
N LYS A 39 -7.98 -6.09 5.56
CA LYS A 39 -7.90 -7.48 6.05
C LYS A 39 -6.99 -7.59 7.28
N TYR A 40 -5.78 -7.02 7.22
CA TYR A 40 -4.82 -7.03 8.32
C TYR A 40 -5.35 -6.31 9.58
N ALA A 41 -5.98 -5.14 9.39
CA ALA A 41 -6.55 -4.36 10.48
C ALA A 41 -7.69 -5.11 11.18
N LEU A 42 -8.56 -5.77 10.41
CA LEU A 42 -9.64 -6.61 10.93
C LEU A 42 -9.09 -7.81 11.71
N ASP A 43 -8.10 -8.54 11.16
CA ASP A 43 -7.50 -9.72 11.79
C ASP A 43 -6.85 -9.37 13.15
N LYS A 44 -6.16 -8.22 13.22
CA LYS A 44 -5.48 -7.75 14.43
C LYS A 44 -6.39 -6.95 15.36
N LYS A 45 -7.66 -6.71 14.98
CA LYS A 45 -8.63 -5.86 15.70
C LYS A 45 -8.08 -4.46 16.01
N VAL A 46 -7.40 -3.85 15.05
CA VAL A 46 -6.88 -2.49 15.14
C VAL A 46 -7.54 -1.60 14.09
N ILE A 47 -7.58 -0.30 14.34
CA ILE A 47 -7.99 0.65 13.30
C ILE A 47 -6.87 0.79 12.26
N PRO A 48 -7.20 0.91 10.95
CA PRO A 48 -6.18 1.00 9.89
C PRO A 48 -5.16 2.12 10.09
N ARG A 49 -5.58 3.27 10.63
CA ARG A 49 -4.68 4.39 10.94
C ARG A 49 -3.56 3.99 11.90
N THR A 50 -3.86 3.18 12.91
CA THR A 50 -2.89 2.76 13.93
C THR A 50 -1.79 1.86 13.37
N VAL A 51 -2.04 1.18 12.24
CA VAL A 51 -1.01 0.40 11.53
C VAL A 51 0.14 1.31 11.09
N ARG A 52 -0.15 2.53 10.64
CA ARG A 52 0.88 3.51 10.23
C ARG A 52 1.54 4.23 11.41
N GLU A 53 0.80 4.45 12.49
CA GLU A 53 1.27 5.17 13.69
C GLU A 53 2.26 4.33 14.52
N LYS A 54 2.02 3.02 14.62
CA LYS A 54 2.84 2.12 15.44
C LYS A 54 3.86 1.40 14.57
N GLN A 55 5.14 1.69 14.78
CA GLN A 55 6.24 1.10 14.01
C GLN A 55 6.20 -0.44 13.96
N GLY A 56 5.87 -1.10 15.08
CA GLY A 56 5.76 -2.56 15.12
C GLY A 56 4.66 -3.12 14.22
N LEU A 57 3.49 -2.47 14.19
CA LEU A 57 2.39 -2.87 13.31
C LEU A 57 2.71 -2.58 11.84
N LEU A 58 3.40 -1.47 11.56
CA LEU A 58 3.83 -1.11 10.21
C LEU A 58 4.79 -2.15 9.64
N THR A 59 5.81 -2.54 10.42
CA THR A 59 6.79 -3.54 9.98
C THR A 59 6.13 -4.90 9.77
N ASP A 60 5.23 -5.33 10.66
CA ASP A 60 4.47 -6.59 10.50
C ASP A 60 3.57 -6.54 9.25
N PHE A 61 2.86 -5.43 9.04
CA PHE A 61 2.04 -5.23 7.84
C PHE A 61 2.86 -5.24 6.54
N GLN A 62 4.01 -4.55 6.53
CA GLN A 62 4.92 -4.57 5.37
C GLN A 62 5.45 -5.98 5.08
N GLY A 63 5.80 -6.74 6.13
CA GLY A 63 6.16 -8.15 5.98
C GLY A 63 5.02 -9.00 5.44
N PHE A 64 3.79 -8.74 5.87
CA PHE A 64 2.59 -9.41 5.38
C PHE A 64 2.35 -9.15 3.89
N ILE A 65 2.34 -7.89 3.44
CA ILE A 65 2.06 -7.57 2.03
C ILE A 65 3.17 -8.03 1.08
N ARG A 66 4.44 -8.04 1.52
CA ARG A 66 5.55 -8.63 0.74
C ARG A 66 5.34 -10.11 0.48
N LYS A 67 4.83 -10.87 1.46
CA LYS A 67 4.47 -12.28 1.28
C LYS A 67 3.31 -12.50 0.30
N GLN A 68 2.52 -11.47 0.04
CA GLN A 68 1.47 -11.50 -1.00
C GLN A 68 2.00 -11.09 -2.39
N GLY A 69 3.29 -10.76 -2.51
CA GLY A 69 3.91 -10.34 -3.77
C GLY A 69 3.98 -8.83 -3.99
N ILE A 70 3.54 -8.01 -3.01
CA ILE A 70 3.65 -6.54 -3.13
C ILE A 70 5.08 -6.11 -2.80
N GLU A 71 5.76 -5.55 -3.80
CA GLU A 71 7.06 -4.93 -3.63
C GLU A 71 6.94 -3.60 -2.86
N THR A 72 7.78 -3.42 -1.84
CA THR A 72 7.84 -2.18 -1.06
C THR A 72 9.20 -1.50 -1.13
N GLU A 73 10.14 -2.11 -1.84
CA GLU A 73 11.53 -1.68 -1.95
C GLU A 73 12.05 -2.05 -3.34
N TRP A 74 13.03 -1.30 -3.84
CA TRP A 74 13.68 -1.61 -5.10
C TRP A 74 14.66 -2.78 -4.93
N PRO A 75 14.77 -3.68 -5.93
CA PRO A 75 15.85 -4.65 -5.96
C PRO A 75 17.20 -3.94 -5.97
N LYS A 76 18.21 -4.54 -5.31
CA LYS A 76 19.59 -4.07 -5.34
C LYS A 76 20.28 -4.41 -6.65
#